data_AF-A0A2W6C4H4-F1
#
_entry.id   AF-A0A2W6C4H4-F1
#
_cell.length_a   1.000
_cell.length_b   1.000
_cell.length_c   1.000
_cell.angle_alpha   90.00
_cell.angle_beta   90.00
_cell.angle_gamma   90.00
#
_symmetry.space_group_name_H-M   'P 1'
#
loop_
_entity.id
_entity.type
_entity.pdbx_description
1 polymer ?
#
loop_
_entity_poly.entity_id
_entity_poly.type
_entity_poly.pdbx_seq_one_letter_code
_entity_poly.pdbx_strand_id
1 'polypeptide(L)' 'MREEFGPDVDALRWRPVLRVKRVQGVPKVFEMTWAPDGRATWEFGAPIRDGVQHVIWRRIGTHDIFTDA' A
#
# COMPACT_ATOMS: atom_id res chain seq x y z
N MET A 1 -13.36 -12.24 10.37
CA MET A 1 -12.41 -11.49 9.52
C MET A 1 -12.74 -10.00 9.45
N ARG A 2 -13.97 -9.56 9.14
CA ARG A 2 -14.30 -8.11 9.08
C ARG A 2 -14.16 -7.37 10.41
N GLU A 3 -14.32 -8.09 11.52
CA GLU A 3 -14.14 -7.58 12.90
C GLU A 3 -12.70 -7.17 13.23
N GLU A 4 -11.71 -7.64 12.46
CA GLU A 4 -10.29 -7.31 12.64
C GLU A 4 -9.89 -6.00 11.91
N PHE A 5 -10.77 -5.48 11.07
CA PHE A 5 -10.52 -4.27 10.29
C PHE A 5 -11.15 -3.04 10.95
N GLY A 6 -10.60 -1.87 10.63
CA GLY A 6 -11.23 -0.61 10.99
C GLY A 6 -12.68 -0.52 10.46
N PRO A 7 -13.57 0.19 11.16
CA PRO A 7 -15.00 0.23 10.83
C PRO A 7 -15.31 0.80 9.43
N ASP A 8 -14.34 1.46 8.81
CA ASP A 8 -14.42 2.12 7.52
C ASP A 8 -13.78 1.33 6.36
N VAL A 9 -13.45 0.04 6.56
CA VAL A 9 -12.76 -0.77 5.53
C VAL A 9 -13.53 -0.89 4.22
N ASP A 10 -14.86 -0.86 4.26
CA ASP A 10 -15.72 -0.95 3.07
C ASP A 10 -15.90 0.40 2.34
N ALA A 11 -15.34 1.49 2.85
CA ALA A 11 -15.53 2.82 2.27
C ALA A 11 -14.84 3.01 0.90
N LEU A 12 -14.03 2.02 0.46
CA LEU A 12 -13.24 2.03 -0.78
C LEU A 12 -12.36 3.29 -0.91
N ARG A 13 -11.89 3.82 0.23
CA ARG A 13 -11.07 5.02 0.33
C ARG A 13 -9.87 4.75 1.22
N TRP A 14 -8.75 5.36 0.87
CA TRP A 14 -7.57 5.32 1.74
C TRP A 14 -7.81 6.18 2.97
N ARG A 15 -7.51 5.63 4.16
CA ARG A 15 -7.46 6.43 5.37
C ARG A 15 -6.34 7.47 5.22
N PRO A 16 -6.58 8.77 5.49
CA PRO A 16 -5.55 9.81 5.33
C PRO A 16 -4.25 9.52 6.08
N VAL A 17 -4.35 8.84 7.23
CA VAL A 17 -3.19 8.43 8.04
C VAL A 17 -2.20 7.54 7.28
N LEU A 18 -2.67 6.77 6.28
CA LEU A 18 -1.82 5.92 5.46
C LEU A 18 -0.98 6.71 4.45
N ARG A 19 -1.28 8.00 4.21
CA ARG A 19 -0.51 8.89 3.32
C ARG A 19 -0.22 8.28 1.94
N VAL A 20 -1.20 7.55 1.40
CA VAL A 20 -1.06 6.84 0.12
C VAL A 20 -0.83 7.84 -1.02
N LYS A 21 0.26 7.65 -1.77
CA LYS A 21 0.59 8.45 -2.97
C LYS A 21 1.42 7.65 -3.96
N ARG A 22 1.66 8.19 -5.16
CA ARG A 22 2.57 7.59 -6.15
C ARG A 22 4.01 7.90 -5.78
N VAL A 23 4.90 6.93 -5.97
CA VAL A 23 6.35 7.16 -5.88
C VAL A 23 6.79 8.03 -7.06
N GLN A 24 7.54 9.08 -6.78
CA GLN A 24 8.06 9.97 -7.82
C GLN A 24 9.11 9.26 -8.67
N GLY A 25 9.04 9.42 -10.00
CA GLY A 25 10.02 8.81 -10.92
C GLY A 25 9.83 7.31 -11.16
N VAL A 26 8.94 6.64 -10.43
CA VAL A 26 8.64 5.20 -10.59
C VAL A 26 7.16 5.02 -10.96
N PRO A 27 6.82 5.01 -12.26
CA PRO A 27 5.44 4.85 -12.71
C PRO A 27 4.78 3.60 -12.13
N LYS A 28 3.47 3.68 -11.85
CA LYS A 28 2.62 2.59 -11.33
C LYS A 28 2.89 2.15 -9.88
N VAL A 29 4.02 2.55 -9.27
CA VAL A 29 4.32 2.24 -7.87
C VAL A 29 3.68 3.28 -6.94
N PHE A 30 3.10 2.77 -5.86
CA PHE A 30 2.50 3.52 -4.77
C PHE A 30 3.33 3.33 -3.50
N GLU A 31 3.23 4.29 -2.59
CA GLU A 31 3.81 4.25 -1.24
C GLU A 31 2.75 4.56 -0.16
N MET A 32 2.97 4.06 1.06
CA MET A 32 2.15 4.35 2.25
C MET A 32 2.98 4.38 3.54
N THR A 33 2.40 4.98 4.57
CA THR A 33 2.84 4.94 5.98
C THR A 33 1.89 4.05 6.78
N TRP A 34 2.33 2.86 7.23
CA TRP A 34 1.47 1.91 7.95
C TRP A 34 1.70 1.86 9.47
N ALA A 35 2.80 2.47 9.93
CA ALA A 35 3.16 2.66 11.34
C ALA A 35 3.97 3.97 11.46
N PRO A 36 4.30 4.48 12.67
CA PRO A 36 5.07 5.73 12.81
C PRO A 36 6.31 5.79 11.90
N ASP A 37 7.09 4.71 11.88
CA ASP A 37 8.25 4.54 10.99
C ASP A 37 8.00 3.56 9.83
N GLY A 38 6.87 2.87 9.83
CA GLY A 38 6.54 1.86 8.83
C GLY A 38 6.27 2.46 7.45
N ARG A 39 6.96 1.95 6.43
CA ARG A 39 6.76 2.26 5.01
C ARG A 39 6.49 0.99 4.22
N ALA A 40 5.71 1.14 3.16
CA ALA A 40 5.53 0.07 2.19
C ALA A 40 5.35 0.66 0.79
N THR A 41 5.86 -0.06 -0.21
CA THR A 41 5.63 0.21 -1.64
C THR A 41 4.99 -0.98 -2.32
N TRP A 42 4.07 -0.71 -3.24
CA TRP A 42 3.36 -1.74 -4.01
C TRP A 42 2.98 -1.23 -5.39
N GLU A 43 2.59 -2.14 -6.27
CA GLU A 43 1.93 -1.84 -7.53
C GLU A 43 0.68 -2.70 -7.69
N PHE A 44 -0.20 -2.28 -8.60
CA PHE A 44 -1.34 -3.10 -9.00
C PHE A 44 -0.98 -3.96 -10.20
N GLY A 45 -1.16 -5.27 -10.06
CA GLY A 45 -0.98 -6.25 -11.12
C GLY A 45 -2.27 -6.56 -11.87
N ALA A 46 -2.18 -7.39 -12.90
CA ALA A 46 -3.36 -8.01 -13.50
C ALA A 46 -4.11 -8.85 -12.45
N PRO A 47 -5.46 -8.86 -12.43
CA PRO A 47 -6.23 -9.69 -11.52
C PRO A 47 -5.83 -11.17 -11.63
N ILE A 48 -5.57 -11.82 -10.49
CA ILE A 48 -5.35 -13.28 -10.41
C ILE A 48 -6.67 -13.99 -10.06
N ARG A 49 -7.58 -13.29 -9.38
CA ARG A 49 -8.91 -13.78 -8.98
C ARG A 49 -9.95 -12.80 -9.49
N ASP A 50 -11.05 -13.33 -10.01
CA ASP A 50 -12.14 -12.53 -10.55
C ASP A 50 -12.71 -11.56 -9.51
N GLY A 51 -12.87 -10.30 -9.92
CA GLY A 51 -13.41 -9.23 -9.08
C GLY A 51 -12.50 -8.76 -7.95
N VAL A 52 -11.25 -9.27 -7.84
CA VAL A 52 -10.32 -8.91 -6.76
C VAL A 52 -9.12 -8.14 -7.31
N GLN A 53 -8.86 -6.98 -6.72
CA GLN A 53 -7.67 -6.20 -7.01
C GLN A 53 -6.40 -6.97 -6.62
N HIS A 54 -5.47 -7.12 -7.56
CA HIS A 54 -4.19 -7.77 -7.28
C HIS A 54 -3.14 -6.74 -6.86
N VAL A 55 -2.63 -6.89 -5.64
CA VAL A 55 -1.56 -6.08 -5.07
C VAL A 55 -0.25 -6.87 -5.13
N ILE A 56 0.77 -6.28 -5.74
CA ILE A 56 2.14 -6.80 -5.76
C ILE A 56 2.98 -5.95 -4.81
N TRP A 57 3.39 -6.53 -3.68
CA TRP A 57 4.29 -5.87 -2.74
C TRP A 57 5.70 -5.75 -3.32
N ARG A 58 6.32 -4.57 -3.18
CA ARG A 58 7.69 -4.31 -3.64
C ARG A 58 8.67 -4.31 -2.48
N ARG A 59 8.50 -3.39 -1.52
CA ARG A 59 9.31 -3.29 -0.30
C ARG A 59 8.42 -2.95 0.90
N ILE A 60 8.71 -3.51 2.08
CA ILE A 60 8.01 -3.25 3.34
C ILE A 60 9.08 -3.13 4.43
N GLY A 61 9.03 -2.08 5.25
CA GLY A 61 10.05 -1.85 6.28
C GLY A 61 9.93 -0.48 6.93
N THR A 62 11.07 0.08 7.33
CA THR A 62 11.24 1.45 7.86
C THR A 62 11.41 2.45 6.71
N HIS A 63 11.90 3.66 6.99
CA HIS A 63 12.33 4.60 5.93
C HIS A 63 13.45 4.05 5.03
N ASP A 64 14.22 3.07 5.48
CA ASP A 64 15.36 2.53 4.74
C ASP A 64 14.95 1.82 3.44
N ILE A 65 13.67 1.52 3.26
CA ILE A 65 13.18 0.93 2.01
C ILE A 65 13.33 1.85 0.79
N PHE A 66 13.59 3.14 1.00
CA PHE A 66 13.78 4.12 -0.08
C PHE A 66 15.25 4.34 -0.45
N THR A 67 16.18 3.75 0.29
CA THR A 67 17.61 3.80 -0.06
C THR A 67 17.95 2.65 -1.00
N ASP A 68 19.02 2.82 -1.78
CA ASP A 68 19.70 1.68 -2.39
C ASP A 68 20.43 0.91 -1.28
N ALA A 69 20.29 -0.41 -1.31
CA ALA A 69 21.00 -1.33 -0.42
C ALA A 69 22.40 -1.62 -0.99
#